data_AF-A0A2V1BU62-F1
#
_entry.id   AF-A0A2V1BU62-F1
#
_cell.length_a   1.000
_cell.length_b   1.000
_cell.length_c   1.000
_cell.angle_alpha   90.00
_cell.angle_beta   90.00
_cell.angle_gamma   90.00
#
_symmetry.space_group_name_H-M   'P 1'
#
loop_
_entity.id
_entity.type
_entity.pdbx_description
1 polymer ?
#
loop_
_entity_poly.entity_id
_entity_poly.type
_entity_poly.pdbx_seq_one_letter_code
_entity_poly.pdbx_strand_id
1 'polypeptide(L)'
;SLTLVSLPPSAAADLHKFCICANKSGGELEYNDSATRKMCSAYLRRNTGNKQWDRCPDCTYVANDLLCRSKGYHMGGDEVNYYCKKFGATESRC
;
A
#
# COMPACT_ATOMS: atom_id res chain seq x y z
N SER A 1 2.42 18.48 40.10
CA SER A 1 2.11 18.68 38.67
C SER A 1 1.52 17.42 38.09
N LEU A 2 0.31 17.50 37.52
CA LEU A 2 -0.35 16.38 36.86
C LEU A 2 -0.05 16.47 35.35
N THR A 3 0.87 15.64 34.85
CA THR A 3 1.18 15.60 33.41
C THR A 3 0.09 14.79 32.70
N LEU A 4 -0.83 15.50 32.04
CA LEU A 4 -1.75 14.91 31.07
C LEU A 4 -0.95 14.38 29.88
N VAL A 5 -0.73 13.06 29.84
CA VAL A 5 -0.18 12.38 28.66
C VAL A 5 -1.31 12.29 27.64
N SER A 6 -1.27 13.21 26.67
CA SER A 6 -2.08 13.10 25.46
C SER A 6 -1.58 11.90 24.65
N LEU A 7 -2.32 10.79 24.66
CA LEU A 7 -2.08 9.71 23.70
C LEU A 7 -2.40 10.26 22.31
N PRO A 8 -1.46 10.26 21.36
CA PRO A 8 -1.75 10.71 20.01
C PRO A 8 -2.88 9.83 19.44
N PRO A 9 -3.88 10.43 18.77
CA PRO A 9 -4.91 9.66 18.09
C PRO A 9 -4.20 8.70 17.14
N SER A 10 -4.42 7.40 17.37
CA SER A 10 -3.94 6.38 16.47
C SER A 10 -4.73 6.53 15.18
N ALA A 11 -4.16 7.21 14.17
CA ALA A 11 -4.68 7.10 12.83
C ALA A 11 -4.63 5.61 12.47
N ALA A 12 -5.79 4.95 12.50
CA ALA A 12 -5.91 3.63 11.93
C ALA A 12 -5.66 3.80 10.44
N ALA A 13 -4.51 3.31 9.96
CA ALA A 13 -4.31 3.20 8.53
C ALA A 13 -5.39 2.25 7.99
N ASP A 14 -6.00 2.59 6.85
CA ASP A 14 -6.84 1.66 6.10
C ASP A 14 -5.91 0.57 5.55
N LEU A 15 -5.90 -0.59 6.20
CA LEU A 15 -4.99 -1.70 5.92
C LEU A 15 -5.66 -2.74 5.03
N HIS A 16 -4.94 -3.19 4.01
CA HIS A 16 -5.49 -4.08 2.98
C HIS A 16 -4.64 -5.33 2.81
N LYS A 17 -5.31 -6.41 2.38
CA LYS A 17 -4.66 -7.66 1.98
C LYS A 17 -4.23 -7.67 0.53
N PHE A 18 -4.91 -6.91 -0.32
CA PHE A 18 -4.74 -6.94 -1.75
C PHE A 18 -4.70 -5.52 -2.28
N CYS A 19 -3.75 -5.24 -3.15
CA CYS A 19 -3.64 -3.95 -3.80
C CYS A 19 -3.16 -4.10 -5.25
N ILE A 20 -3.70 -3.27 -6.14
CA ILE A 20 -3.25 -3.09 -7.53
C ILE A 20 -3.00 -1.62 -7.81
N CYS A 21 -2.22 -1.35 -8.86
CA CYS A 21 -2.10 -0.03 -9.46
C CYS A 21 -2.93 0.05 -10.75
N ALA A 22 -3.57 1.19 -10.99
CA ALA A 22 -4.37 1.43 -12.17
C ALA A 22 -4.10 2.81 -12.80
N ASN A 23 -4.31 2.90 -14.10
CA ASN A 23 -4.39 4.15 -14.84
C ASN A 23 -5.85 4.55 -15.01
N LYS A 24 -6.16 5.83 -14.83
CA LYS A 24 -7.48 6.38 -15.05
C LYS A 24 -7.47 7.12 -16.38
N SER A 25 -8.24 6.65 -17.34
CA SER A 25 -8.41 7.26 -18.66
C SER A 25 -9.90 7.34 -18.98
N GLY A 26 -10.41 8.52 -19.33
CA GLY A 26 -11.83 8.70 -19.66
C GLY A 26 -12.83 8.35 -18.55
N GLY A 27 -12.38 8.16 -17.31
CA GLY A 27 -13.21 7.70 -16.18
C GLY A 27 -13.15 6.20 -15.92
N GLU A 28 -12.57 5.42 -16.84
CA GLU A 28 -12.32 3.98 -16.67
C GLU A 28 -10.98 3.72 -16.00
N LEU A 29 -10.85 2.56 -15.37
CA LEU A 29 -9.64 2.10 -14.71
C LEU A 29 -9.02 0.97 -15.52
N GLU A 30 -7.78 1.17 -15.93
CA GLU A 30 -6.98 0.19 -16.64
C GLU A 30 -5.90 -0.34 -15.71
N TYR A 31 -5.79 -1.67 -15.61
CA TYR A 31 -4.76 -2.29 -14.78
C TYR A 31 -3.34 -1.92 -15.25
N ASN A 32 -2.49 -1.48 -14.31
CA ASN A 32 -1.10 -1.15 -14.59
C ASN A 32 -0.19 -2.18 -13.92
N ASP A 33 0.12 -3.23 -14.67
CA ASP A 33 0.96 -4.35 -14.27
C ASP A 33 2.38 -3.93 -13.83
N SER A 34 3.04 -3.10 -14.63
CA SER A 34 4.41 -2.63 -14.36
C SER A 34 4.47 -1.86 -13.04
N ALA A 35 3.50 -0.96 -12.82
CA ALA A 35 3.40 -0.22 -11.56
C ALA A 35 3.06 -1.15 -10.38
N THR A 36 2.16 -2.12 -10.57
CA THR A 36 1.77 -3.08 -9.52
C THR A 36 2.96 -3.91 -9.05
N ARG A 37 3.79 -4.42 -9.96
CA ARG A 37 5.01 -5.17 -9.62
C ARG A 37 6.02 -4.31 -8.87
N LYS A 38 6.28 -3.09 -9.35
CA LYS A 38 7.22 -2.17 -8.71
C LYS A 38 6.73 -1.73 -7.33
N MET A 39 5.44 -1.44 -7.20
CA MET A 39 4.78 -1.13 -5.92
C MET A 39 4.96 -2.28 -4.94
N CYS A 40 4.63 -3.51 -5.34
CA CYS A 40 4.73 -4.66 -4.45
C CYS A 40 6.18 -4.92 -4.00
N SER A 41 7.15 -4.81 -4.92
CA SER A 41 8.58 -4.92 -4.61
C SER A 41 9.07 -3.82 -3.67
N ALA A 42 8.55 -2.60 -3.80
CA ALA A 42 8.89 -1.50 -2.90
C ALA A 42 8.28 -1.72 -1.50
N TYR A 43 7.02 -2.15 -1.43
CA TYR A 43 6.32 -2.43 -0.18
C TYR A 43 6.95 -3.59 0.61
N LEU A 44 7.38 -4.65 -0.09
CA LEU A 44 8.14 -5.75 0.51
C LEU A 44 9.44 -5.28 1.19
N ARG A 45 10.12 -4.30 0.58
CA ARG A 45 11.38 -3.72 1.11
C ARG A 45 11.17 -2.58 2.11
N ARG A 46 9.91 -2.23 2.40
CA ARG A 46 9.60 -1.10 3.27
C ARG A 46 9.99 -1.40 4.71
N ASN A 47 10.64 -0.44 5.36
CA ASN A 47 10.97 -0.46 6.78
C ASN A 47 11.13 0.98 7.31
N THR A 48 10.01 1.66 7.55
CA THR A 48 9.98 3.10 7.92
C THR A 48 9.75 3.36 9.41
N GLY A 49 9.58 2.31 10.21
CA GLY A 49 9.16 2.42 11.60
C GLY A 49 8.73 1.08 12.18
N ASN A 50 7.89 1.11 13.20
CA ASN A 50 7.45 -0.06 13.98
C ASN A 50 5.95 -0.34 13.90
N LYS A 51 5.18 0.47 13.16
CA LYS A 51 3.75 0.23 12.96
C LYS A 51 3.52 -0.87 11.94
N GLN A 52 2.32 -1.45 11.90
CA GLN A 52 1.99 -2.56 11.02
C GLN A 52 2.26 -2.24 9.54
N TRP A 53 1.92 -1.04 9.08
CA TRP A 53 2.14 -0.59 7.70
C TRP A 53 3.55 -0.05 7.42
N ASP A 54 4.41 0.08 8.44
CA ASP A 54 5.80 0.51 8.23
C ASP A 54 6.65 -0.60 7.60
N ARG A 55 6.15 -1.84 7.59
CA ARG A 55 6.82 -3.03 7.07
C ARG A 55 5.80 -3.91 6.36
N CYS A 56 6.23 -4.64 5.35
CA CYS A 56 5.41 -5.70 4.76
C CYS A 56 6.26 -6.95 4.46
N PRO A 57 6.67 -7.69 5.51
CA PRO A 57 7.54 -8.85 5.35
C PRO A 57 6.90 -9.99 4.56
N ASP A 58 5.59 -9.96 4.37
CA ASP A 58 4.80 -10.97 3.67
C ASP A 58 4.22 -10.47 2.33
N CYS A 59 4.56 -9.26 1.89
CA CYS A 59 4.11 -8.73 0.60
C CYS A 59 4.67 -9.57 -0.55
N THR A 60 3.79 -10.09 -1.39
CA THR A 60 4.16 -10.91 -2.55
C THR A 60 3.31 -10.53 -3.75
N TYR A 61 3.93 -10.37 -4.91
CA TYR A 61 3.20 -10.22 -6.16
C TYR A 61 2.70 -11.59 -6.61
N VAL A 62 1.38 -11.72 -6.80
CA VAL A 62 0.73 -12.95 -7.24
C VAL A 62 0.41 -12.83 -8.72
N ALA A 63 1.27 -13.42 -9.56
CA ALA A 63 1.19 -13.25 -11.02
C ALA A 63 -0.13 -13.72 -11.64
N ASN A 64 -0.71 -14.81 -11.12
CA ASN A 64 -1.98 -15.35 -11.62
C ASN A 64 -3.18 -14.44 -11.33
N ASP A 65 -3.11 -13.66 -10.25
CA ASP A 65 -4.17 -12.75 -9.80
C ASP A 65 -3.86 -11.28 -10.12
N LEU A 66 -2.69 -11.01 -10.70
CA LEU A 66 -2.22 -9.68 -11.10
C LEU A 66 -2.24 -8.65 -9.95
N LEU A 67 -1.93 -9.05 -8.72
CA LEU A 67 -2.01 -8.18 -7.55
C LEU A 67 -0.84 -8.32 -6.58
N CYS A 68 -0.67 -7.33 -5.70
CA CYS A 68 0.16 -7.46 -4.51
C CYS A 68 -0.66 -7.99 -3.35
N ARG A 69 -0.16 -9.00 -2.66
CA ARG A 69 -0.83 -9.65 -1.53
C ARG A 69 -0.01 -9.54 -0.25
N SER A 70 -0.66 -9.20 0.85
CA SER A 70 -0.17 -9.37 2.22
C SER A 70 -1.23 -10.15 3.01
N LYS A 71 -0.86 -11.28 3.62
CA LYS A 71 -1.73 -12.04 4.52
C LYS A 71 -1.97 -11.28 5.84
N GLY A 72 -0.98 -10.51 6.28
CA GLY A 72 -0.93 -9.79 7.55
C GLY A 72 -1.49 -8.37 7.53
N TYR A 73 -2.23 -7.94 6.49
CA TYR A 73 -2.79 -6.58 6.40
C TYR A 73 -1.74 -5.48 6.58
N HIS A 74 -0.64 -5.53 5.82
CA HIS A 74 0.45 -4.57 5.96
C HIS A 74 0.37 -3.38 4.98
N MET A 75 -0.53 -3.42 3.99
CA MET A 75 -0.58 -2.40 2.93
C MET A 75 -1.54 -1.28 3.31
N GLY A 76 -1.05 -0.05 3.43
CA GLY A 76 -1.86 1.13 3.73
C GLY A 76 -2.27 1.85 2.45
N GLY A 77 -3.56 2.14 2.27
CA GLY A 77 -4.10 2.68 1.01
C GLY A 77 -3.38 3.92 0.48
N ASP A 78 -3.15 4.93 1.32
CA ASP A 78 -2.47 6.18 0.91
C ASP A 78 -1.03 5.96 0.46
N GLU A 79 -0.30 5.09 1.16
CA GLU A 79 1.10 4.80 0.89
C GLU A 79 1.24 3.91 -0.36
N VAL A 80 0.33 2.95 -0.55
CA VAL A 80 0.25 2.19 -1.81
C VAL A 80 -0.02 3.12 -2.98
N ASN A 81 -0.95 4.06 -2.85
CA ASN A 81 -1.26 5.05 -3.87
C ASN A 81 -0.04 5.91 -4.21
N TYR A 82 0.75 6.32 -3.20
CA TYR A 82 2.02 7.01 -3.41
C TYR A 82 2.98 6.19 -4.29
N TYR A 83 3.17 4.91 -4.00
CA TYR A 83 4.04 4.05 -4.82
C TYR A 83 3.48 3.81 -6.23
N CYS A 84 2.17 3.60 -6.38
CA CYS A 84 1.55 3.46 -7.70
C CYS A 84 1.84 4.69 -8.57
N LYS A 85 1.62 5.90 -8.02
CA LYS A 85 1.93 7.16 -8.71
C LYS A 85 3.42 7.32 -9.02
N LYS A 86 4.28 6.99 -8.06
CA LYS A 86 5.75 6.99 -8.24
C LYS A 86 6.20 6.07 -9.37
N PHE A 87 5.46 5.00 -9.66
CA PHE A 87 5.79 4.03 -10.71
C PHE A 87 4.98 4.19 -12.00
N GLY A 88 4.29 5.33 -12.16
CA GLY A 88 3.64 5.72 -13.41
C GLY A 88 2.19 5.28 -13.55
N ALA A 89 1.55 4.82 -12.47
CA ALA A 89 0.10 4.67 -12.42
C ALA A 89 -0.58 5.97 -11.94
N THR A 90 -1.89 6.09 -12.08
CA THR A 90 -2.62 7.28 -11.59
C THR A 90 -3.21 7.08 -10.22
N GLU A 91 -3.57 5.85 -9.87
CA GLU A 91 -4.17 5.51 -8.58
C GLU A 91 -3.86 4.06 -8.15
N SER A 92 -4.15 3.76 -6.89
CA SER A 92 -4.22 2.39 -6.37
C SER A 92 -5.66 1.94 -6.17
N ARG A 93 -5.88 0.62 -6.21
CA ARG A 93 -7.09 -0.01 -5.69
C ARG A 93 -6.70 -1.07 -4.67
N CYS A 94 -7.16 -0.85 -3.46
CA CYS A 94 -7.13 -1.72 -2.32
C CYS A 94 -8.56 -1.68 -1.70
#